data_AF-H0PWS0-F1
#
_entry.id   AF-H0PWS0-F1
#
_cell.length_a   1.000
_cell.length_b   1.000
_cell.length_c   1.000
_cell.angle_alpha   90.00
_cell.angle_beta   90.00
_cell.angle_gamma   90.00
#
_symmetry.space_group_name_H-M   'P 1'
#
loop_
_entity.id
_entity.type
_entity.pdbx_description
1 polymer ?
#
loop_
_entity_poly.entity_id
_entity_poly.type
_entity_poly.pdbx_seq_one_letter_code
_entity_poly.pdbx_strand_id
1 'polypeptide(L)'
;MALFSLDLWHMLLRIVSILFPLFSLTALGYFVGKRMRPDLSHANKLNMDVFVPALVFAALANKEFRIADFGALGVATLIVVVGSGLVGWLLARQAGVAPKTFVPPMMFNNCGNLGLPLSVLAFGDAALAPAVVMFMVSNLLHFSFGAWLLDHRIKLWTVWKVPSVLATLLGLAVGIAGVQVWPPLMLAIKMLGDIAIPLMLFALGVRLTDSRISSIGLGLYSAVARPVAGMLLALGVLLVFDLPPQQQALMLVFGALPPAVLNYIFAERYHQEPEAVASMVLIGNVAAVLFLPIALAMVLP
;
A
#
# COMPACT_ATOMS: atom_id res chain seq x y z
N MET A 1 -34.21 8.95 15.18
CA MET A 1 -34.16 8.00 14.04
C MET A 1 -33.80 8.71 12.73
N ALA A 2 -34.46 9.83 12.37
CA ALA A 2 -34.14 10.61 11.16
C ALA A 2 -32.75 11.28 11.15
N LEU A 3 -32.26 11.77 12.31
CA LEU A 3 -30.92 12.37 12.42
C LEU A 3 -29.80 11.31 12.22
N PHE A 4 -29.95 10.14 12.86
CA PHE A 4 -29.02 9.01 12.73
C PHE A 4 -28.95 8.46 11.29
N SER A 5 -30.06 8.49 10.54
CA SER A 5 -30.08 8.10 9.13
C SER A 5 -29.44 9.14 8.21
N LEU A 6 -29.49 10.42 8.57
CA LEU A 6 -28.83 11.49 7.81
C LEU A 6 -27.31 11.43 8.01
N ASP A 7 -26.82 11.23 9.23
CA ASP A 7 -25.38 11.14 9.51
C ASP A 7 -24.74 9.94 8.78
N LEU A 8 -25.41 8.78 8.82
CA LEU A 8 -24.99 7.60 8.06
C LEU A 8 -24.96 7.86 6.54
N TRP A 9 -25.96 8.57 6.02
CA TRP A 9 -26.02 8.91 4.59
C TRP A 9 -24.87 9.85 4.18
N HIS A 10 -24.58 10.88 4.97
CA HIS A 10 -23.45 11.79 4.72
C HIS A 10 -22.10 11.04 4.77
N MET A 11 -21.92 10.14 5.73
CA MET A 11 -20.73 9.31 5.83
C MET A 11 -20.58 8.39 4.61
N LEU A 12 -21.65 7.71 4.20
CA LEU A 12 -21.64 6.85 3.02
C LEU A 12 -21.33 7.64 1.75
N LEU A 13 -21.95 8.81 1.57
CA LEU A 13 -21.65 9.70 0.45
C LEU A 13 -20.17 10.13 0.46
N ARG A 14 -19.63 10.50 1.62
CA ARG A 14 -18.21 10.87 1.77
C ARG A 14 -17.29 9.72 1.39
N ILE A 15 -17.56 8.50 1.86
CA ILE A 15 -16.80 7.30 1.50
C ILE A 15 -16.85 7.06 -0.01
N VAL A 16 -18.04 7.15 -0.61
CA VAL A 16 -18.21 7.01 -2.07
C VAL A 16 -17.42 8.10 -2.80
N SER A 17 -17.46 9.35 -2.37
CA SER A 17 -16.69 10.45 -2.98
C SER A 17 -15.17 10.24 -2.89
N ILE A 18 -14.68 9.69 -1.78
CA ILE A 18 -13.26 9.36 -1.60
C ILE A 18 -12.84 8.22 -2.52
N LEU A 19 -13.65 7.16 -2.59
CA LEU A 19 -13.32 5.94 -3.32
C LEU A 19 -13.64 6.02 -4.81
N PHE A 20 -14.52 6.93 -5.23
CA PHE A 20 -14.94 7.07 -6.62
C PHE A 20 -13.75 7.35 -7.55
N PRO A 21 -12.88 8.35 -7.35
CA PRO A 21 -11.73 8.57 -8.22
C PRO A 21 -10.81 7.34 -8.31
N LEU A 22 -10.60 6.66 -7.18
CA LEU A 22 -9.77 5.47 -7.09
C LEU A 22 -10.33 4.35 -7.97
N PHE A 23 -11.61 3.99 -7.78
CA PHE A 23 -12.24 2.92 -8.55
C PHE A 23 -12.54 3.32 -9.99
N SER A 24 -12.80 4.60 -10.28
CA SER A 24 -12.99 5.09 -11.65
C SER A 24 -11.72 4.95 -12.48
N LEU A 25 -10.55 5.32 -11.94
CA LEU A 25 -9.28 5.17 -12.64
C LEU A 25 -8.90 3.71 -12.84
N THR A 26 -9.12 2.87 -11.82
CA THR A 26 -8.91 1.41 -11.93
C THR A 26 -9.90 0.77 -12.92
N ALA A 27 -11.17 1.15 -12.91
CA ALA A 27 -12.16 0.66 -13.87
C ALA A 27 -11.81 1.09 -15.30
N LEU A 28 -11.41 2.34 -15.50
CA LEU A 28 -10.93 2.82 -16.80
C LEU A 28 -9.73 2.01 -17.28
N GLY A 29 -8.75 1.78 -16.41
CA GLY A 29 -7.61 0.90 -16.68
C GLY A 29 -8.06 -0.51 -17.08
N TYR A 30 -9.04 -1.09 -16.37
CA TYR A 30 -9.60 -2.40 -16.70
C TYR A 30 -10.26 -2.43 -18.08
N PHE A 31 -11.08 -1.44 -18.43
CA PHE A 31 -11.72 -1.37 -19.74
C PHE A 31 -10.71 -1.19 -20.88
N VAL A 32 -9.69 -0.36 -20.67
CA VAL A 32 -8.59 -0.20 -21.63
C VAL A 32 -7.79 -1.49 -21.75
N GLY A 33 -7.48 -2.16 -20.63
CA GLY A 33 -6.83 -3.47 -20.60
C GLY A 33 -7.61 -4.51 -21.40
N LYS A 34 -8.93 -4.56 -21.22
CA LYS A 34 -9.80 -5.52 -21.91
C LYS A 34 -9.85 -5.28 -23.42
N ARG A 35 -9.82 -4.02 -23.86
CA ARG A 35 -9.95 -3.62 -25.26
C ARG A 35 -8.62 -3.60 -26.03
N MET A 36 -7.57 -3.09 -25.41
CA MET A 36 -6.29 -2.81 -26.06
C MET A 36 -5.15 -3.73 -25.61
N ARG A 37 -5.23 -4.31 -24.40
CA ARG A 37 -4.16 -5.09 -23.76
C ARG A 37 -2.79 -4.40 -23.86
N PRO A 38 -2.67 -3.14 -23.38
CA PRO A 38 -1.42 -2.40 -23.50
C PRO A 38 -0.34 -3.06 -22.64
N ASP A 39 0.88 -3.18 -23.17
CA ASP A 39 2.04 -3.56 -22.36
C ASP A 39 2.47 -2.38 -21.49
N LEU A 40 2.19 -2.46 -20.19
CA LEU A 40 2.57 -1.46 -19.22
C LEU A 40 3.94 -1.69 -18.59
N SER A 41 4.74 -2.65 -19.06
CA SER A 41 6.06 -2.97 -18.51
C SER A 41 6.96 -1.73 -18.37
N HIS A 42 7.09 -0.94 -19.44
CA HIS A 42 7.88 0.28 -19.50
C HIS A 42 7.32 1.39 -18.60
N ALA A 43 6.01 1.62 -18.63
CA ALA A 43 5.35 2.62 -17.80
C ALA A 43 5.51 2.30 -16.31
N ASN A 44 5.36 1.02 -15.93
CA ASN A 44 5.56 0.55 -14.56
C ASN A 44 7.01 0.70 -14.12
N LYS A 45 7.97 0.46 -15.01
CA LYS A 45 9.39 0.65 -14.72
C LYS A 45 9.70 2.13 -14.45
N LEU A 46 9.25 3.04 -15.32
CA LEU A 46 9.38 4.48 -15.09
C LEU A 46 8.70 4.92 -13.80
N ASN A 47 7.54 4.33 -13.48
CA ASN A 47 6.85 4.63 -12.24
C ASN A 47 7.68 4.26 -11.01
N MET A 48 8.28 3.07 -10.98
CA MET A 48 9.10 2.60 -9.87
C MET A 48 10.46 3.28 -9.78
N ASP A 49 11.05 3.62 -10.93
CA ASP A 49 12.42 4.14 -11.01
C ASP A 49 12.48 5.68 -10.96
N VAL A 50 11.38 6.38 -11.28
CA VAL A 50 11.35 7.85 -11.41
C VAL A 50 10.18 8.48 -10.66
N PHE A 51 8.93 8.12 -10.97
CA PHE A 51 7.76 8.87 -10.48
C PHE A 51 7.50 8.64 -8.98
N VAL A 52 7.52 7.39 -8.52
CA VAL A 52 7.39 7.06 -7.09
C VAL A 52 8.56 7.64 -6.28
N PRO A 53 9.83 7.51 -6.70
CA PRO A 53 10.94 8.22 -6.07
C PRO A 53 10.72 9.75 -5.98
N ALA A 54 10.25 10.39 -7.05
CA ALA A 54 9.95 11.82 -7.04
C ALA A 54 8.83 12.18 -6.04
N LEU A 55 7.75 11.40 -6.01
CA LEU A 55 6.65 11.54 -5.04
C LEU A 55 7.16 11.43 -3.59
N VAL A 56 7.94 10.39 -3.31
CA VAL A 56 8.50 10.13 -1.97
C VAL A 56 9.45 11.24 -1.55
N PHE A 57 10.35 11.67 -2.45
CA PHE A 57 11.26 12.77 -2.16
C PHE A 57 10.49 14.06 -1.86
N ALA A 58 9.52 14.44 -2.71
CA ALA A 58 8.74 15.67 -2.52
C ALA A 58 7.96 15.65 -1.20
N ALA A 59 7.42 14.50 -0.79
CA ALA A 59 6.70 14.34 0.46
C ALA A 59 7.60 14.52 1.70
N LEU A 60 8.85 14.06 1.64
CA LEU A 60 9.76 14.04 2.80
C LEU A 60 10.71 15.24 2.87
N ALA A 61 11.02 15.84 1.73
CA ALA A 61 11.83 17.06 1.64
C ALA A 61 11.08 18.32 2.09
N ASN A 62 9.78 18.20 2.40
CA ASN A 62 9.01 19.31 2.95
C ASN A 62 9.53 19.68 4.35
N LYS A 63 9.74 20.97 4.59
CA LYS A 63 10.31 21.53 5.82
C LYS A 63 9.52 21.20 7.09
N GLU A 64 8.24 20.88 6.96
CA GLU A 64 7.39 20.50 8.08
C GLU A 64 7.62 19.05 8.54
N PHE A 65 8.39 18.27 7.79
CA PHE A 65 8.69 16.89 8.16
C PHE A 65 9.68 16.81 9.34
N ARG A 66 9.18 16.46 10.53
CA ARG A 66 10.01 16.18 11.70
C ARG A 66 10.00 14.68 11.98
N ILE A 67 11.16 14.04 11.98
CA ILE A 67 11.28 12.60 12.26
C ILE A 67 10.63 12.21 13.60
N ALA A 68 10.73 13.08 14.60
CA ALA A 68 10.12 12.87 15.91
C ALA A 68 8.61 12.62 15.82
N ASP A 69 7.93 13.22 14.85
CA ASP A 69 6.47 13.15 14.70
C ASP A 69 6.01 11.84 14.04
N PHE A 70 6.94 11.06 13.47
CA PHE A 70 6.64 9.84 12.71
C PHE A 70 7.37 8.59 13.22
N GLY A 71 8.26 8.71 14.22
CA GLY A 71 8.98 7.57 14.80
C GLY A 71 8.03 6.51 15.37
N ALA A 72 7.05 6.95 16.16
CA ALA A 72 6.01 6.08 16.71
C ALA A 72 5.18 5.40 15.61
N LEU A 73 4.79 6.15 14.57
CA LEU A 73 4.07 5.62 13.42
C LEU A 73 4.88 4.57 12.65
N GLY A 74 6.18 4.81 12.47
CA GLY A 74 7.08 3.86 11.80
C GLY A 74 7.19 2.54 12.55
N VAL A 75 7.36 2.58 13.88
CA VAL A 75 7.40 1.39 14.73
C VAL A 75 6.04 0.68 14.76
N ALA A 76 4.95 1.42 14.90
CA ALA A 76 3.59 0.90 14.81
C ALA A 76 3.36 0.16 13.48
N THR A 77 3.78 0.75 12.37
CA THR A 77 3.69 0.13 11.03
C THR A 77 4.52 -1.14 10.96
N LEU A 78 5.74 -1.11 11.50
CA LEU A 78 6.62 -2.28 11.54
C LEU A 78 5.95 -3.44 12.29
N ILE A 79 5.35 -3.15 13.45
CA ILE A 79 4.60 -4.13 14.24
C ILE A 79 3.42 -4.70 13.45
N VAL A 80 2.63 -3.86 12.77
CA VAL A 80 1.49 -4.34 11.96
C VAL A 80 1.96 -5.22 10.81
N VAL A 81 3.04 -4.87 10.10
CA VAL A 81 3.57 -5.66 8.98
C VAL A 81 4.13 -7.00 9.45
N VAL A 82 4.99 -6.99 10.48
CA VAL A 82 5.59 -8.21 11.04
C VAL A 82 4.52 -9.08 11.71
N GLY A 83 3.63 -8.46 12.49
CA GLY A 83 2.49 -9.13 13.12
C GLY A 83 1.57 -9.79 12.11
N SER A 84 1.30 -9.14 10.97
CA SER A 84 0.50 -9.75 9.90
C SER A 84 1.20 -10.96 9.29
N GLY A 85 2.53 -10.98 9.26
CA GLY A 85 3.32 -12.14 8.87
C GLY A 85 3.25 -13.30 9.87
N LEU A 86 3.30 -13.00 11.17
CA LEU A 86 3.13 -14.00 12.23
C LEU A 86 1.73 -14.62 12.19
N VAL A 87 0.70 -13.80 12.06
CA VAL A 87 -0.68 -14.26 11.87
C VAL A 87 -0.79 -15.07 10.58
N GLY A 88 -0.23 -14.57 9.48
CA GLY A 88 -0.18 -15.28 8.21
C GLY A 88 0.50 -16.64 8.31
N TRP A 89 1.58 -16.77 9.08
CA TRP A 89 2.27 -18.04 9.28
C TRP A 89 1.39 -19.04 10.02
N LEU A 90 0.69 -18.60 11.07
CA LEU A 90 -0.25 -19.44 11.81
C LEU A 90 -1.42 -19.90 10.92
N LEU A 91 -2.01 -18.96 10.17
CA LEU A 91 -3.12 -19.22 9.26
C LEU A 91 -2.72 -20.13 8.09
N ALA A 92 -1.50 -20.01 7.59
CA ALA A 92 -0.96 -20.90 6.55
C ALA A 92 -0.89 -22.34 7.04
N ARG A 93 -0.39 -22.56 8.27
CA ARG A 93 -0.29 -23.89 8.87
C ARG A 93 -1.66 -24.52 9.10
N GLN A 94 -2.65 -23.75 9.55
CA GLN A 94 -4.02 -24.23 9.75
C GLN A 94 -4.69 -24.61 8.42
N ALA A 95 -4.43 -23.84 7.37
CA ALA A 95 -5.00 -24.08 6.04
C ALA A 95 -4.23 -25.12 5.20
N GLY A 96 -3.11 -25.66 5.71
CA GLY A 96 -2.25 -26.60 4.95
C GLY A 96 -1.52 -25.96 3.76
N VAL A 97 -1.31 -24.65 3.79
CA VAL A 97 -0.66 -23.88 2.71
C VAL A 97 0.81 -23.64 3.06
N ALA A 98 1.68 -23.65 2.04
CA ALA A 98 3.09 -23.32 2.24
C ALA A 98 3.25 -21.90 2.83
N PRO A 99 3.94 -21.72 3.97
CA PRO A 99 4.11 -20.40 4.57
C PRO A 99 4.79 -19.40 3.64
N LYS A 100 5.74 -19.85 2.80
CA LYS A 100 6.41 -19.00 1.80
C LYS A 100 5.44 -18.42 0.76
N THR A 101 4.30 -19.06 0.52
CA THR A 101 3.28 -18.60 -0.42
C THR A 101 2.32 -17.63 0.26
N PHE A 102 1.89 -17.91 1.50
CA PHE A 102 0.83 -17.17 2.18
C PHE A 102 1.33 -15.98 3.03
N VAL A 103 2.51 -16.10 3.65
CA VAL A 103 3.04 -15.07 4.56
C VAL A 103 3.34 -13.74 3.86
N PRO A 104 4.02 -13.69 2.69
CA PRO A 104 4.31 -12.40 2.05
C PRO A 104 3.05 -11.60 1.68
N PRO A 105 2.00 -12.19 1.06
CA PRO A 105 0.72 -11.51 0.84
C PRO A 105 0.05 -11.02 2.12
N MET A 106 0.24 -11.74 3.24
CA MET A 106 -0.25 -11.35 4.56
C MET A 106 0.54 -10.16 5.13
N MET A 107 1.85 -10.11 4.94
CA MET A 107 2.69 -9.01 5.44
C MET A 107 2.51 -7.74 4.61
N PHE A 108 2.72 -7.88 3.29
CA PHE A 108 2.91 -6.75 2.40
C PHE A 108 1.63 -6.40 1.66
N ASN A 109 0.90 -5.45 2.23
CA ASN A 109 -0.29 -4.87 1.62
C ASN A 109 0.06 -3.92 0.47
N ASN A 110 -0.96 -3.57 -0.31
CA ASN A 110 -0.91 -2.65 -1.43
C ASN A 110 -0.86 -1.18 -0.98
N CYS A 111 -0.03 -0.86 0.00
CA CYS A 111 0.13 0.51 0.52
C CYS A 111 0.70 1.49 -0.51
N GLY A 112 1.47 1.02 -1.49
CA GLY A 112 1.91 1.84 -2.61
C GLY A 112 0.77 2.21 -3.55
N ASN A 113 0.17 1.23 -4.24
CA ASN A 113 -0.77 1.54 -5.33
C ASN A 113 -2.18 1.89 -4.86
N LEU A 114 -2.58 1.45 -3.65
CA LEU A 114 -3.90 1.77 -3.08
C LEU A 114 -3.78 2.66 -1.84
N GLY A 115 -2.82 2.39 -0.96
CA GLY A 115 -2.68 3.13 0.31
C GLY A 115 -2.34 4.61 0.13
N LEU A 116 -1.31 4.95 -0.65
CA LEU A 116 -0.91 6.34 -0.88
C LEU A 116 -2.03 7.17 -1.54
N PRO A 117 -2.65 6.75 -2.67
CA PRO A 117 -3.78 7.48 -3.25
C PRO A 117 -4.94 7.63 -2.28
N LEU A 118 -5.31 6.56 -1.59
CA LEU A 118 -6.45 6.56 -0.66
C LEU A 118 -6.23 7.53 0.50
N SER A 119 -5.00 7.57 1.02
CA SER A 119 -4.64 8.47 2.13
C SER A 119 -4.84 9.94 1.73
N VAL A 120 -4.37 10.32 0.54
CA VAL A 120 -4.52 11.70 0.02
C VAL A 120 -5.98 12.00 -0.31
N LEU A 121 -6.70 11.08 -0.97
CA LEU A 121 -8.11 11.29 -1.31
C LEU A 121 -9.01 11.38 -0.07
N ALA A 122 -8.72 10.61 0.98
CA ALA A 122 -9.53 10.57 2.20
C ALA A 122 -9.24 11.72 3.16
N PHE A 123 -7.95 12.10 3.27
CA PHE A 123 -7.46 12.95 4.36
C PHE A 123 -6.63 14.16 3.88
N GLY A 124 -6.51 14.37 2.57
CA GLY A 124 -5.80 15.50 1.96
C GLY A 124 -4.27 15.34 1.90
N ASP A 125 -3.60 16.35 1.36
CA ASP A 125 -2.14 16.35 1.12
C ASP A 125 -1.32 16.16 2.41
N ALA A 126 -1.85 16.60 3.56
CA ALA A 126 -1.21 16.42 4.86
C ALA A 126 -1.03 14.93 5.23
N ALA A 127 -1.85 14.03 4.68
CA ALA A 127 -1.72 12.59 4.90
C ALA A 127 -0.61 11.94 4.06
N LEU A 128 -0.06 12.64 3.07
CA LEU A 128 0.95 12.08 2.18
C LEU A 128 2.23 11.71 2.95
N ALA A 129 2.76 12.62 3.76
CA ALA A 129 3.97 12.39 4.54
C ALA A 129 3.87 11.16 5.47
N PRO A 130 2.87 11.03 6.36
CA PRO A 130 2.72 9.83 7.18
C PRO A 130 2.48 8.57 6.34
N ALA A 131 1.68 8.63 5.27
CA ALA A 131 1.45 7.48 4.40
C ALA A 131 2.74 7.02 3.69
N VAL A 132 3.61 7.95 3.29
CA VAL A 132 4.94 7.67 2.74
C VAL A 132 5.84 6.98 3.77
N VAL A 133 5.80 7.39 5.05
CA VAL A 133 6.54 6.69 6.12
C VAL A 133 6.08 5.23 6.24
N MET A 134 4.76 5.00 6.24
CA MET A 134 4.22 3.64 6.33
C MET A 134 4.59 2.79 5.10
N PHE A 135 4.47 3.39 3.91
CA PHE A 135 4.90 2.80 2.65
C PHE A 135 6.38 2.41 2.70
N MET A 136 7.26 3.29 3.18
CA MET A 136 8.69 3.02 3.28
C MET A 136 9.00 1.84 4.19
N VAL A 137 8.40 1.78 5.38
CA VAL A 137 8.59 0.67 6.32
C VAL A 137 8.18 -0.65 5.66
N SER A 138 7.00 -0.69 5.05
CA SER A 138 6.50 -1.88 4.34
C SER A 138 7.38 -2.26 3.16
N ASN A 139 7.77 -1.29 2.33
CA ASN A 139 8.53 -1.51 1.11
C ASN A 139 9.98 -1.95 1.40
N LEU A 140 10.63 -1.34 2.39
CA LEU A 140 11.95 -1.77 2.86
C LEU A 140 11.92 -3.22 3.34
N LEU A 141 10.92 -3.59 4.15
CA LEU A 141 10.74 -4.98 4.57
C LEU A 141 10.44 -5.93 3.40
N HIS A 142 9.65 -5.50 2.42
CA HIS A 142 9.33 -6.32 1.25
C HIS A 142 10.58 -6.67 0.45
N PHE A 143 11.40 -5.66 0.13
CA PHE A 143 12.62 -5.84 -0.65
C PHE A 143 13.79 -6.46 0.15
N SER A 144 13.73 -6.44 1.48
CA SER A 144 14.72 -7.07 2.36
C SER A 144 14.24 -8.45 2.84
N PHE A 145 13.48 -8.48 3.93
CA PHE A 145 12.99 -9.69 4.58
C PHE A 145 12.06 -10.50 3.67
N GLY A 146 11.16 -9.85 2.92
CA GLY A 146 10.25 -10.52 1.99
C GLY A 146 11.01 -11.26 0.88
N ALA A 147 12.03 -10.62 0.31
CA ALA A 147 12.91 -11.23 -0.66
C ALA A 147 13.68 -12.42 -0.04
N TRP A 148 14.31 -12.21 1.12
CA TRP A 148 15.05 -13.24 1.84
C TRP A 148 14.20 -14.47 2.21
N LEU A 149 12.93 -14.24 2.59
CA LEU A 149 11.98 -15.30 2.93
C LEU A 149 11.74 -16.27 1.76
N LEU A 150 11.73 -15.74 0.53
CA LEU A 150 11.57 -16.52 -0.69
C LEU A 150 12.89 -17.17 -1.12
N ASP A 151 14.00 -16.43 -1.08
CA ASP A 151 15.35 -16.94 -1.36
C ASP A 151 16.39 -16.42 -0.35
N HIS A 152 16.89 -17.31 0.49
CA HIS A 152 17.83 -16.99 1.58
C HIS A 152 19.24 -16.61 1.08
N ARG A 153 19.52 -16.77 -0.22
CA ARG A 153 20.83 -16.43 -0.83
C ARG A 153 20.91 -14.99 -1.28
N ILE A 154 19.83 -14.23 -1.18
CA ILE A 154 19.79 -12.83 -1.62
C ILE A 154 20.70 -11.97 -0.75
N LYS A 155 21.53 -11.17 -1.41
CA LYS A 155 22.32 -10.14 -0.76
C LYS A 155 21.42 -8.97 -0.39
N LEU A 156 21.06 -8.83 0.88
CA LEU A 156 20.23 -7.73 1.41
C LEU A 156 20.77 -6.32 1.06
N TRP A 157 22.04 -6.19 0.70
CA TRP A 157 22.63 -4.95 0.21
C TRP A 157 22.02 -4.43 -1.11
N THR A 158 21.32 -5.27 -1.88
CA THR A 158 20.64 -4.82 -3.11
C THR A 158 19.50 -3.83 -2.84
N VAL A 159 18.99 -3.76 -1.60
CA VAL A 159 17.94 -2.81 -1.20
C VAL A 159 18.36 -1.36 -1.42
N TRP A 160 19.66 -1.03 -1.26
CA TRP A 160 20.20 0.31 -1.54
C TRP A 160 20.13 0.70 -3.02
N LYS A 161 19.94 -0.27 -3.92
CA LYS A 161 19.77 0.00 -5.36
C LYS A 161 18.32 0.33 -5.73
N VAL A 162 17.38 0.22 -4.79
CA VAL A 162 15.97 0.53 -5.05
C VAL A 162 15.79 2.06 -5.08
N PRO A 163 15.37 2.66 -6.21
CA PRO A 163 15.30 4.12 -6.34
C PRO A 163 14.42 4.80 -5.28
N SER A 164 13.31 4.17 -4.89
CA SER A 164 12.43 4.72 -3.84
C SER A 164 13.12 4.79 -2.48
N VAL A 165 14.04 3.87 -2.18
CA VAL A 165 14.84 3.87 -0.94
C VAL A 165 15.86 5.00 -0.97
N LEU A 166 16.51 5.24 -2.11
CA LEU A 166 17.44 6.36 -2.26
C LEU A 166 16.71 7.71 -2.15
N ALA A 167 15.57 7.87 -2.83
CA ALA A 167 14.77 9.07 -2.75
C ALA A 167 14.23 9.34 -1.33
N THR A 168 13.88 8.28 -0.61
CA THR A 168 13.54 8.36 0.82
C THR A 168 14.68 8.99 1.63
N LEU A 169 15.89 8.44 1.50
CA LEU A 169 17.05 8.90 2.26
C LEU A 169 17.41 10.34 1.92
N LEU A 170 17.37 10.69 0.64
CA LEU A 170 17.60 12.06 0.17
C LEU A 170 16.52 13.01 0.66
N GLY A 171 15.25 12.62 0.58
CA GLY A 171 14.11 13.44 1.04
C GLY A 171 14.20 13.70 2.55
N LEU A 172 14.45 12.65 3.34
CA LEU A 172 14.68 12.77 4.78
C LEU A 172 15.90 13.66 5.07
N ALA A 173 17.03 13.45 4.40
CA ALA A 173 18.23 14.25 4.63
C ALA A 173 17.98 15.75 4.38
N VAL A 174 17.28 16.08 3.28
CA VAL A 174 16.87 17.45 2.96
C VAL A 174 15.91 18.02 4.00
N GLY A 175 14.89 17.26 4.39
CA GLY A 175 13.91 17.65 5.40
C GLY A 175 14.54 17.93 6.77
N ILE A 176 15.38 17.01 7.26
CA ILE A 176 16.11 17.14 8.54
C ILE A 176 17.07 18.33 8.52
N ALA A 177 17.81 18.49 7.42
CA ALA A 177 18.74 19.61 7.29
C ALA A 177 18.03 20.97 7.18
N GLY A 178 16.70 20.99 7.03
CA GLY A 178 15.91 22.19 6.84
C GLY A 178 16.25 22.93 5.54
N VAL A 179 16.86 22.24 4.59
CA VAL A 179 17.30 22.83 3.32
C VAL A 179 16.08 23.07 2.45
N GLN A 180 15.86 24.32 2.03
CA GLN A 180 14.83 24.61 1.04
C GLN A 180 15.35 24.25 -0.34
N VAL A 181 14.73 23.24 -0.94
CA VAL A 181 14.89 23.00 -2.38
C VAL A 181 14.34 24.21 -3.12
N TRP A 182 15.07 24.68 -4.12
CA TRP A 182 14.65 25.81 -4.96
C TRP A 182 13.21 25.59 -5.48
N PRO A 183 12.26 26.52 -5.26
CA PRO A 183 10.84 26.24 -5.47
C PRO A 183 10.46 25.75 -6.88
N PRO A 184 11.02 26.29 -7.99
CA PRO A 184 10.77 25.76 -9.33
C PRO A 184 11.23 24.31 -9.52
N LEU A 185 12.35 23.93 -8.91
CA LEU A 185 12.84 22.54 -8.93
C LEU A 185 11.92 21.63 -8.13
N MET A 186 11.49 22.06 -6.93
CA MET A 186 10.53 21.30 -6.13
C MET A 186 9.20 21.10 -6.87
N LEU A 187 8.72 22.13 -7.58
CA LEU A 187 7.53 22.03 -8.42
C LEU A 187 7.73 20.99 -9.54
N ALA A 188 8.86 21.00 -10.23
CA ALA A 188 9.15 20.01 -11.28
C ALA A 188 9.19 18.57 -10.72
N ILE A 189 9.80 18.38 -9.54
CA ILE A 189 9.81 17.08 -8.85
C ILE A 189 8.38 16.67 -8.47
N LYS A 190 7.58 17.59 -7.92
CA LYS A 190 6.19 17.34 -7.58
C LYS A 190 5.38 16.94 -8.82
N MET A 191 5.54 17.64 -9.94
CA MET A 191 4.85 17.31 -11.19
C MET A 191 5.17 15.88 -11.68
N LEU A 192 6.42 15.42 -11.51
CA LEU A 192 6.77 14.01 -11.78
C LEU A 192 6.11 13.05 -10.77
N GLY A 193 6.09 13.42 -9.49
CA GLY A 193 5.42 12.64 -8.44
C GLY A 193 3.91 12.52 -8.64
N ASP A 194 3.26 13.57 -9.14
CA ASP A 194 1.81 13.61 -9.40
C ASP A 194 1.38 12.60 -10.50
N ILE A 195 2.31 12.10 -11.33
CA ILE A 195 2.06 11.01 -12.30
C ILE A 195 1.88 9.66 -11.58
N ALA A 196 2.56 9.46 -10.44
CA ALA A 196 2.71 8.14 -9.84
C ALA A 196 1.37 7.54 -9.42
N ILE A 197 0.56 8.32 -8.68
CA ILE A 197 -0.74 7.87 -8.14
C ILE A 197 -1.72 7.49 -9.27
N PRO A 198 -2.00 8.36 -10.27
CA PRO A 198 -2.89 8.00 -11.38
C PRO A 198 -2.41 6.77 -12.16
N LEU A 199 -1.10 6.68 -12.45
CA LEU A 199 -0.53 5.56 -13.19
C LEU A 199 -0.64 4.23 -12.41
N MET A 200 -0.41 4.25 -11.09
CA MET A 200 -0.58 3.07 -10.23
C MET A 200 -2.02 2.53 -10.26
N LEU A 201 -3.01 3.43 -10.13
CA LEU A 201 -4.43 3.06 -10.15
C LEU A 201 -4.89 2.54 -11.51
N PHE A 202 -4.45 3.19 -12.59
CA PHE A 202 -4.74 2.76 -13.96
C PHE A 202 -4.07 1.41 -14.28
N ALA A 203 -2.79 1.25 -13.94
CA ALA A 203 -2.03 0.02 -14.19
C ALA A 203 -2.58 -1.17 -13.40
N LEU A 204 -3.07 -0.94 -12.17
CA LEU A 204 -3.80 -1.96 -11.41
C LEU A 204 -5.01 -2.46 -12.20
N GLY A 205 -5.80 -1.54 -12.76
CA GLY A 205 -6.95 -1.85 -13.60
C GLY A 205 -6.60 -2.73 -14.79
N VAL A 206 -5.57 -2.36 -15.56
CA VAL A 206 -5.10 -3.17 -16.69
C VAL A 206 -4.65 -4.56 -16.22
N ARG A 207 -3.91 -4.67 -15.12
CA ARG A 207 -3.43 -5.98 -14.61
C ARG A 207 -4.56 -6.93 -14.20
N LEU A 208 -5.72 -6.41 -13.79
CA LEU A 208 -6.89 -7.23 -13.48
C LEU A 208 -7.43 -8.00 -14.72
N THR A 209 -7.03 -7.65 -15.95
CA THR A 209 -7.51 -8.32 -17.17
C THR A 209 -6.72 -9.55 -17.57
N ASP A 210 -5.44 -9.62 -17.22
CA ASP A 210 -4.51 -10.67 -17.68
C ASP A 210 -4.45 -11.88 -16.75
N SER A 211 -5.27 -11.90 -15.72
CA SER A 211 -5.09 -12.80 -14.61
C SER A 211 -5.94 -14.06 -14.71
N ARG A 212 -5.28 -15.23 -14.66
CA ARG A 212 -5.95 -16.51 -14.47
C ARG A 212 -6.08 -16.80 -12.98
N ILE A 213 -7.31 -16.82 -12.48
CA ILE A 213 -7.59 -17.23 -11.11
C ILE A 213 -7.68 -18.76 -11.10
N SER A 214 -6.63 -19.43 -10.63
CA SER A 214 -6.62 -20.90 -10.50
C SER A 214 -6.96 -21.38 -9.09
N SER A 215 -6.71 -20.54 -8.07
CA SER A 215 -6.85 -20.91 -6.64
C SER A 215 -7.86 -20.03 -5.92
N ILE A 216 -9.14 -20.11 -6.32
CA ILE A 216 -10.23 -19.27 -5.78
C ILE A 216 -10.35 -19.41 -4.26
N GLY A 217 -10.32 -20.63 -3.72
CA GLY A 217 -10.50 -20.88 -2.29
C GLY A 217 -9.43 -20.18 -1.43
N LEU A 218 -8.16 -20.32 -1.82
CA LEU A 218 -7.06 -19.63 -1.15
C LEU A 218 -7.14 -18.11 -1.32
N GLY A 219 -7.54 -17.65 -2.51
CA GLY A 219 -7.70 -16.23 -2.76
C GLY A 219 -8.81 -15.60 -1.92
N LEU A 220 -9.97 -16.26 -1.78
CA LEU A 220 -11.05 -15.83 -0.88
C LEU A 220 -10.61 -15.84 0.59
N TYR A 221 -9.88 -16.88 1.01
CA TYR A 221 -9.34 -16.97 2.35
C TYR A 221 -8.40 -15.80 2.66
N SER A 222 -7.43 -15.52 1.78
CA SER A 222 -6.53 -14.37 1.91
C SER A 222 -7.27 -13.04 1.84
N ALA A 223 -8.31 -12.93 1.01
CA ALA A 223 -9.06 -11.69 0.80
C ALA A 223 -9.81 -11.24 2.06
N VAL A 224 -10.17 -12.17 2.95
CA VAL A 224 -10.72 -11.85 4.27
C VAL A 224 -9.62 -11.79 5.32
N ALA A 225 -8.73 -12.78 5.36
CA ALA A 225 -7.72 -12.91 6.40
C ALA A 225 -6.79 -11.69 6.44
N ARG A 226 -6.32 -11.19 5.29
CA ARG A 226 -5.37 -10.07 5.24
C ARG A 226 -5.93 -8.79 5.84
N PRO A 227 -7.06 -8.23 5.35
CA PRO A 227 -7.57 -6.98 5.88
C PRO A 227 -8.05 -7.12 7.32
N VAL A 228 -8.70 -8.24 7.69
CA VAL A 228 -9.16 -8.46 9.07
C VAL A 228 -7.98 -8.53 10.03
N ALA A 229 -6.96 -9.36 9.75
CA ALA A 229 -5.78 -9.45 10.61
C ALA A 229 -5.05 -8.10 10.70
N GLY A 230 -4.88 -7.41 9.57
CA GLY A 230 -4.23 -6.11 9.54
C GLY A 230 -4.99 -5.04 10.34
N MET A 231 -6.31 -4.98 10.23
CA MET A 231 -7.14 -4.05 11.01
C MET A 231 -7.13 -4.38 12.51
N LEU A 232 -7.23 -5.66 12.88
CA LEU A 232 -7.15 -6.05 14.30
C LEU A 232 -5.78 -5.72 14.91
N LEU A 233 -4.69 -5.96 14.16
CA LEU A 233 -3.35 -5.57 14.59
C LEU A 233 -3.20 -4.05 14.68
N ALA A 234 -3.73 -3.31 13.71
CA ALA A 234 -3.77 -1.85 13.74
C ALA A 234 -4.49 -1.36 15.01
N LEU A 235 -5.70 -1.85 15.28
CA LEU A 235 -6.44 -1.52 16.51
C LEU A 235 -5.65 -1.86 17.77
N GLY A 236 -5.02 -3.04 17.82
CA GLY A 236 -4.19 -3.45 18.96
C GLY A 236 -2.99 -2.54 19.19
N VAL A 237 -2.33 -2.08 18.12
CA VAL A 237 -1.23 -1.13 18.20
C VAL A 237 -1.71 0.25 18.66
N LEU A 238 -2.89 0.69 18.25
CA LEU A 238 -3.50 1.96 18.70
C LEU A 238 -3.86 1.98 20.19
N LEU A 239 -3.95 0.83 20.85
CA LEU A 239 -4.12 0.77 22.32
C LEU A 239 -2.81 1.08 23.07
N VAL A 240 -1.66 0.94 22.41
CA VAL A 240 -0.33 1.06 23.02
C VAL A 240 0.38 2.34 22.58
N PHE A 241 0.16 2.76 21.34
CA PHE A 241 0.78 3.95 20.76
C PHE A 241 -0.21 5.11 20.73
N ASP A 242 0.17 6.22 21.38
CA ASP A 242 -0.56 7.49 21.29
C ASP A 242 -0.19 8.22 19.99
N LEU A 243 -0.88 7.88 18.90
CA LEU A 243 -0.70 8.53 17.60
C LEU A 243 -1.70 9.68 17.42
N PRO A 244 -1.34 10.77 16.72
CA PRO A 244 -2.31 11.80 16.34
C PRO A 244 -3.51 11.22 15.58
N PRO A 245 -4.73 11.80 15.68
CA PRO A 245 -5.95 11.23 15.10
C PRO A 245 -5.85 10.86 13.61
N GLN A 246 -5.19 11.71 12.80
CA GLN A 246 -4.97 11.41 11.38
C GLN A 246 -4.07 10.18 11.17
N GLN A 247 -3.02 10.00 11.99
CA GLN A 247 -2.15 8.83 11.93
C GLN A 247 -2.87 7.57 12.41
N GLN A 248 -3.77 7.67 13.40
CA GLN A 248 -4.63 6.55 13.82
C GLN A 248 -5.53 6.10 12.67
N ALA A 249 -6.18 7.05 11.98
CA ALA A 249 -7.03 6.77 10.83
C ALA A 249 -6.25 6.07 9.71
N LEU A 250 -5.04 6.58 9.39
CA LEU A 250 -4.15 5.98 8.40
C LEU A 250 -3.69 4.57 8.81
N MET A 251 -3.42 4.33 10.09
CA MET A 251 -3.04 3.00 10.60
C MET A 251 -4.13 1.96 10.35
N LEU A 252 -5.40 2.31 10.64
CA LEU A 252 -6.51 1.39 10.41
C LEU A 252 -6.74 1.16 8.91
N VAL A 253 -6.72 2.22 8.10
CA VAL A 253 -6.84 2.11 6.64
C VAL A 253 -5.71 1.25 6.07
N PHE A 254 -4.47 1.42 6.54
CA PHE A 254 -3.34 0.58 6.15
C PHE A 254 -3.57 -0.89 6.51
N GLY A 255 -4.10 -1.17 7.70
CA GLY A 255 -4.49 -2.51 8.12
C GLY A 255 -5.46 -3.18 7.15
N ALA A 256 -6.43 -2.41 6.63
CA ALA A 256 -7.49 -2.87 5.73
C ALA A 256 -7.06 -3.06 4.27
N LEU A 257 -5.85 -2.65 3.90
CA LEU A 257 -5.37 -2.76 2.53
C LEU A 257 -5.22 -4.23 2.09
N PRO A 258 -5.53 -4.55 0.83
CA PRO A 258 -5.36 -5.89 0.28
C PRO A 258 -3.88 -6.20 0.02
N PRO A 259 -3.51 -7.44 -0.33
CA PRO A 259 -2.13 -7.79 -0.69
C PRO A 259 -1.58 -6.97 -1.87
N ALA A 260 -0.28 -6.63 -1.82
CA ALA A 260 0.39 -5.90 -2.89
C ALA A 260 0.57 -6.76 -4.15
N VAL A 261 0.47 -6.13 -5.32
CA VAL A 261 0.81 -6.78 -6.61
C VAL A 261 2.28 -7.21 -6.68
N LEU A 262 3.17 -6.55 -5.93
CA LEU A 262 4.58 -6.91 -5.86
C LEU A 262 4.81 -8.34 -5.34
N ASN A 263 3.91 -8.84 -4.47
CA ASN A 263 3.99 -10.23 -3.98
C ASN A 263 3.91 -11.24 -5.13
N TYR A 264 3.05 -11.01 -6.12
CA TYR A 264 2.94 -11.88 -7.30
C TYR A 264 4.23 -11.85 -8.13
N ILE A 265 4.79 -10.67 -8.39
CA ILE A 265 6.04 -10.52 -9.16
C ILE A 265 7.19 -11.26 -8.46
N PHE A 266 7.25 -11.21 -7.13
CA PHE A 266 8.25 -11.93 -6.36
C PHE A 266 8.01 -13.44 -6.41
N ALA A 267 6.77 -13.88 -6.24
CA ALA A 267 6.40 -15.30 -6.36
C ALA A 267 6.76 -15.88 -7.74
N GLU A 268 6.56 -15.11 -8.82
CA GLU A 268 6.96 -15.49 -10.18
C GLU A 268 8.48 -15.56 -10.32
N ARG A 269 9.20 -14.51 -9.86
CA ARG A 269 10.67 -14.45 -9.90
C ARG A 269 11.34 -15.58 -9.13
N TYR A 270 10.78 -15.97 -7.98
CA TYR A 270 11.33 -16.99 -7.09
C TYR A 270 10.66 -18.35 -7.26
N HIS A 271 9.80 -18.52 -8.27
CA HIS A 271 9.08 -19.75 -8.58
C HIS A 271 8.30 -20.35 -7.39
N GLN A 272 7.71 -19.50 -6.55
CA GLN A 272 6.96 -19.89 -5.36
C GLN A 272 5.45 -19.74 -5.60
N GLU A 273 4.82 -20.79 -6.14
CA GLU A 273 3.36 -20.88 -6.38
C GLU A 273 2.72 -19.58 -6.94
N PRO A 274 3.26 -19.01 -8.03
CA PRO A 274 2.87 -17.69 -8.53
C PRO A 274 1.37 -17.57 -8.83
N GLU A 275 0.71 -18.62 -9.31
CA GLU A 275 -0.72 -18.59 -9.59
C GLU A 275 -1.59 -18.48 -8.33
N ALA A 276 -1.16 -19.12 -7.24
CA ALA A 276 -1.82 -19.06 -5.94
C ALA A 276 -1.68 -17.63 -5.37
N VAL A 277 -0.49 -17.06 -5.45
CA VAL A 277 -0.23 -15.67 -5.03
C VAL A 277 -0.99 -14.67 -5.90
N ALA A 278 -1.05 -14.87 -7.21
CA ALA A 278 -1.87 -14.07 -8.11
C ALA A 278 -3.33 -14.08 -7.65
N SER A 279 -3.89 -15.26 -7.38
CA SER A 279 -5.28 -15.41 -6.92
C SER A 279 -5.53 -14.63 -5.62
N MET A 280 -4.62 -14.69 -4.64
CA MET A 280 -4.71 -13.91 -3.40
C MET A 280 -4.65 -12.41 -3.62
N VAL A 281 -3.73 -11.95 -4.45
CA VAL A 281 -3.59 -10.52 -4.80
C VAL A 281 -4.87 -10.04 -5.47
N LEU A 282 -5.36 -10.73 -6.50
CA LEU A 282 -6.49 -10.26 -7.31
C LEU A 282 -7.79 -10.26 -6.54
N ILE A 283 -8.13 -11.38 -5.91
CA ILE A 283 -9.36 -11.49 -5.13
C ILE A 283 -9.29 -10.55 -3.93
N GLY A 284 -8.12 -10.40 -3.30
CA GLY A 284 -7.91 -9.40 -2.24
C GLY A 284 -8.13 -7.97 -2.72
N ASN A 285 -7.59 -7.58 -3.88
CA ASN A 285 -7.79 -6.23 -4.43
C ASN A 285 -9.25 -5.98 -4.83
N VAL A 286 -9.99 -7.00 -5.27
CA VAL A 286 -11.45 -6.91 -5.46
C VAL A 286 -12.17 -6.76 -4.12
N ALA A 287 -11.80 -7.54 -3.11
CA ALA A 287 -12.38 -7.46 -1.77
C ALA A 287 -12.12 -6.12 -1.07
N ALA A 288 -11.12 -5.35 -1.51
CA ALA A 288 -10.88 -3.99 -1.02
C ALA A 288 -12.09 -3.06 -1.23
N VAL A 289 -12.95 -3.33 -2.22
CA VAL A 289 -14.23 -2.63 -2.42
C VAL A 289 -15.14 -2.75 -1.18
N LEU A 290 -14.98 -3.80 -0.37
CA LEU A 290 -15.74 -4.00 0.86
C LEU A 290 -14.97 -3.52 2.10
N PHE A 291 -13.70 -3.90 2.23
CA PHE A 291 -12.93 -3.61 3.44
C PHE A 291 -12.50 -2.16 3.59
N LEU A 292 -12.25 -1.43 2.48
CA LEU A 292 -11.86 -0.03 2.55
C LEU A 292 -13.02 0.87 3.04
N PRO A 293 -14.26 0.73 2.54
CA PRO A 293 -15.41 1.41 3.14
C PRO A 293 -15.58 1.13 4.63
N ILE A 294 -15.40 -0.12 5.06
CA ILE A 294 -15.52 -0.49 6.48
C ILE A 294 -14.47 0.24 7.31
N ALA A 295 -13.21 0.19 6.88
CA ALA A 295 -12.12 0.88 7.59
C ALA A 295 -12.33 2.39 7.61
N LEU A 296 -12.78 3.00 6.50
CA LEU A 296 -13.09 4.42 6.45
C LEU A 296 -14.27 4.78 7.36
N ALA A 297 -15.34 3.97 7.40
CA ALA A 297 -16.48 4.20 8.29
C ALA A 297 -16.11 4.14 9.78
N MET A 298 -15.04 3.42 10.13
CA MET A 298 -14.54 3.36 11.51
C MET A 298 -13.71 4.58 11.93
N VAL A 299 -13.21 5.37 10.97
CA VAL A 299 -12.25 6.47 11.24
C VAL A 299 -12.73 7.83 10.77
N LEU A 300 -13.69 7.88 9.86
CA LEU A 300 -14.32 9.12 9.43
C LEU A 300 -15.36 9.55 10.48
N PRO A 301 -15.38 10.83 10.86
CA PRO A 301 -16.41 11.40 11.72
C PRO A 301 -17.76 11.48 11.02
#